data_AF-A0A6P1YRU9-F1
#
_entry.id   AF-A0A6P1YRU9-F1
#
_cell.length_a   1.000
_cell.length_b   1.000
_cell.length_c   1.000
_cell.angle_alpha   90.00
_cell.angle_beta   90.00
_cell.angle_gamma   90.00
#
_symmetry.space_group_name_H-M   'P 1'
#
loop_
_entity.id
_entity.type
_entity.pdbx_description
1 polymer ?
#
loop_
_entity_poly.entity_id
_entity_poly.type
_entity_poly.pdbx_seq_one_letter_code
_entity_poly.pdbx_strand_id
1 'polypeptide(L)'
;MSDRDGTLISQGAPTSLAVVVPIVVSIAVLLAAIVAPSMVVEISRGDFALVTVFLGGGAAWLSGQSMARTWRSYRQAVLYALLLGCVVRFFHFALFEGTLLSLHYFLTDTAFLVALTTLGFRAERANQMTTRYGWIYRRAGPFGWRDTPGQTTAETSA
;
A
#
# COMPACT_ATOMS: atom_id res chain seq x y z
N MET A 1 -8.47 -28.99 16.48
CA MET A 1 -7.70 -27.87 15.90
C MET A 1 -8.23 -27.64 14.50
N SER A 2 -9.43 -27.06 14.39
CA SER A 2 -10.14 -26.91 13.12
C SER A 2 -9.77 -25.54 12.56
N ASP A 3 -8.71 -25.51 11.78
CA ASP A 3 -8.40 -24.43 10.87
C ASP A 3 -9.50 -24.42 9.80
N ARG A 4 -10.60 -23.72 10.09
CA ARG A 4 -11.64 -23.49 9.09
C ARG A 4 -11.17 -22.32 8.26
N ASP A 5 -10.75 -22.66 7.05
CA ASP A 5 -10.60 -21.83 5.86
C ASP A 5 -11.87 -20.98 5.60
N GLY A 6 -12.13 -20.02 6.47
CA GLY A 6 -12.78 -18.78 6.07
C GLY A 6 -11.76 -18.08 5.20
N THR A 7 -11.84 -18.34 3.89
CA THR A 7 -11.01 -17.78 2.81
C THR A 7 -10.18 -16.58 3.24
N LEU A 8 -8.88 -16.55 2.91
CA LEU A 8 -7.93 -15.42 3.09
C LEU A 8 -8.45 -14.03 2.64
N ILE A 9 -9.66 -13.97 2.09
CA ILE A 9 -10.42 -12.85 1.56
C ILE A 9 -11.46 -12.30 2.58
N SER A 10 -11.95 -13.08 3.57
CA SER A 10 -12.95 -12.60 4.57
C SER A 10 -12.32 -11.92 5.79
N GLN A 11 -11.10 -12.30 6.15
CA GLN A 11 -10.43 -11.74 7.31
C GLN A 11 -9.79 -10.41 6.91
N GLY A 12 -10.46 -9.31 7.25
CA GLY A 12 -9.85 -7.98 7.33
C GLY A 12 -8.71 -7.89 8.35
N ALA A 13 -8.06 -9.00 8.71
CA ALA A 13 -7.13 -9.11 9.82
C ALA A 13 -5.98 -8.10 9.66
N PRO A 14 -5.59 -7.40 10.75
CA PRO A 14 -4.50 -6.45 10.75
C PRO A 14 -3.17 -7.06 10.28
N THR A 15 -2.99 -8.37 10.47
CA THR A 15 -1.80 -9.15 10.11
C THR A 15 -1.87 -9.80 8.74
N SER A 16 -2.92 -9.54 7.95
CA SER A 16 -3.04 -10.13 6.62
C SER A 16 -1.86 -9.73 5.72
N LEU A 17 -1.44 -10.64 4.83
CA LEU A 17 -0.30 -10.45 3.93
C LEU A 17 -0.37 -9.13 3.14
N ALA A 18 -1.57 -8.70 2.76
CA ALA A 18 -1.78 -7.44 2.06
C ALA A 18 -1.58 -6.16 2.93
N VAL A 19 -1.28 -6.28 4.22
CA VAL A 19 -0.75 -5.18 5.07
C VAL A 19 0.74 -5.38 5.33
N VAL A 20 1.15 -6.59 5.69
CA VAL A 20 2.53 -6.87 6.09
C VAL A 20 3.49 -6.71 4.91
N VAL A 21 3.16 -7.26 3.74
CA VAL A 21 4.00 -7.15 2.54
C VAL A 21 4.28 -5.70 2.16
N PRO A 22 3.28 -4.82 1.99
CA PRO A 22 3.58 -3.43 1.63
C PRO A 22 4.31 -2.67 2.75
N ILE A 23 4.04 -2.93 4.03
CA ILE A 23 4.83 -2.32 5.12
C ILE A 23 6.30 -2.74 5.04
N VAL A 24 6.56 -4.04 4.88
CA VAL A 24 7.93 -4.57 4.78
C VAL A 24 8.62 -4.00 3.56
N VAL A 25 7.95 -3.92 2.40
CA VAL A 25 8.51 -3.31 1.19
C VAL A 25 8.84 -1.84 1.43
N SER A 26 7.92 -1.05 2.00
CA SER A 26 8.17 0.36 2.30
C SER A 26 9.34 0.54 3.26
N ILE A 27 9.42 -0.27 4.33
CA ILE A 27 10.52 -0.23 5.30
C ILE A 27 11.82 -0.65 4.61
N ALA A 28 11.83 -1.72 3.83
CA ALA A 28 13.01 -2.21 3.13
C ALA A 28 13.57 -1.16 2.17
N VAL A 29 12.71 -0.46 1.41
CA VAL A 29 13.14 0.62 0.50
C VAL A 29 13.69 1.81 1.28
N LEU A 30 13.04 2.23 2.36
CA LEU A 30 13.53 3.34 3.19
C LEU A 30 14.87 2.98 3.88
N LEU A 31 15.00 1.75 4.37
CA LEU A 31 16.25 1.25 4.93
C LEU A 31 17.35 1.16 3.87
N ALA A 32 17.03 0.67 2.66
CA ALA A 32 17.98 0.64 1.55
C ALA A 32 18.44 2.05 1.18
N ALA A 33 17.54 3.03 1.14
CA ALA A 33 17.88 4.44 0.90
C ALA A 33 18.80 5.02 2.00
N ILE A 34 18.76 4.49 3.22
CA ILE A 34 19.61 4.91 4.34
C ILE A 34 20.98 4.20 4.31
N VAL A 35 20.98 2.88 4.20
CA VAL A 35 22.14 2.00 4.39
C VAL A 35 22.98 1.84 3.12
N ALA A 36 22.33 1.77 1.96
CA ALA A 36 22.97 1.53 0.67
C ALA A 36 22.43 2.53 -0.37
N PRO A 37 22.77 3.83 -0.24
CA PRO A 37 22.19 4.87 -1.08
C PRO A 37 22.46 4.65 -2.56
N SER A 38 23.56 3.99 -2.96
CA SER A 38 23.83 3.65 -4.36
C SER A 38 22.75 2.77 -5.02
N MET A 39 21.92 2.07 -4.23
CA MET A 39 20.84 1.22 -4.74
C MET A 39 19.53 1.96 -4.98
N VAL A 40 19.37 3.17 -4.45
CA VAL A 40 18.08 3.90 -4.49
C VAL A 40 18.25 5.34 -4.95
N VAL A 41 19.39 5.95 -4.65
CA VAL A 41 19.72 7.36 -4.89
C VAL A 41 20.74 7.44 -6.02
N GLU A 42 20.36 8.13 -7.09
CA GLU A 42 21.19 8.25 -8.29
C GLU A 42 22.04 9.54 -8.26
N ILE A 43 21.45 10.68 -7.91
CA ILE A 43 22.12 11.99 -7.93
C ILE A 43 22.26 12.56 -6.53
N SER A 44 21.17 12.66 -5.77
CA SER A 44 21.21 13.28 -4.43
C SER A 44 20.15 12.71 -3.52
N ARG A 45 20.48 12.44 -2.25
CA ARG A 45 19.49 11.91 -1.27
C ARG A 45 18.28 12.84 -1.11
N GLY A 46 18.46 14.13 -1.40
CA GLY A 46 17.41 15.13 -1.40
C GLY A 46 16.40 14.98 -2.55
N ASP A 47 16.83 14.55 -3.75
CA ASP A 47 15.92 14.31 -4.88
C ASP A 47 14.92 13.19 -4.53
N PHE A 48 15.43 12.11 -3.94
CA PHE A 48 14.66 10.93 -3.59
C PHE A 48 13.69 11.24 -2.45
N ALA A 49 14.16 11.95 -1.42
CA ALA A 49 13.31 12.37 -0.32
C ALA A 49 12.18 13.31 -0.78
N LEU A 50 12.48 14.27 -1.66
CA LEU A 50 11.49 15.24 -2.13
C LEU A 50 10.53 14.63 -3.17
N VAL A 51 11.08 14.03 -4.23
CA VAL A 51 10.30 13.57 -5.39
C VAL A 51 9.67 12.20 -5.12
N THR A 52 10.42 11.23 -4.61
CA THR A 52 9.88 9.87 -4.42
C THR A 52 9.12 9.76 -3.10
N VAL A 53 9.72 10.17 -1.98
CA VAL A 53 9.09 9.98 -0.66
C VAL A 53 7.95 10.95 -0.44
N PHE A 54 8.19 12.26 -0.62
CA PHE A 54 7.19 13.27 -0.33
C PHE A 54 6.14 13.41 -1.45
N LEU A 55 6.54 13.79 -2.66
CA LEU A 55 5.62 13.96 -3.80
C LEU A 55 5.01 12.64 -4.26
N GLY A 56 5.85 11.66 -4.60
CA GLY A 56 5.45 10.36 -5.10
C GLY A 56 4.69 9.57 -4.05
N GLY A 57 5.24 9.44 -2.84
CA GLY A 57 4.62 8.69 -1.75
C GLY A 57 3.32 9.32 -1.26
N GLY A 58 3.26 10.66 -1.15
CA GLY A 58 2.03 11.39 -0.86
C GLY A 58 0.95 11.17 -1.92
N ALA A 59 1.31 11.31 -3.20
CA ALA A 59 0.41 11.06 -4.32
C ALA A 59 -0.06 9.60 -4.38
N ALA A 60 0.84 8.64 -4.10
CA ALA A 60 0.55 7.22 -4.08
C ALA A 60 -0.47 6.87 -3.00
N TRP A 61 -0.27 7.39 -1.78
CA TRP A 61 -1.16 7.18 -0.65
C TRP A 61 -2.56 7.76 -0.92
N LEU A 62 -2.63 9.03 -1.35
CA LEU A 62 -3.90 9.71 -1.67
C LEU A 62 -4.63 9.04 -2.84
N SER A 63 -3.89 8.61 -3.86
CA SER A 63 -4.44 7.84 -4.98
C SER A 63 -5.08 6.54 -4.48
N GLY A 64 -4.39 5.80 -3.62
CA GLY A 64 -4.92 4.57 -3.02
C GLY A 64 -6.21 4.80 -2.23
N GLN A 65 -6.25 5.84 -1.40
CA GLN A 65 -7.45 6.24 -0.66
C GLN A 65 -8.60 6.59 -1.61
N SER A 66 -8.36 7.40 -2.64
CA SER A 66 -9.40 7.83 -3.59
C SER A 66 -10.04 6.65 -4.33
N MET A 67 -9.26 5.64 -4.70
CA MET A 67 -9.77 4.44 -5.38
C MET A 67 -10.57 3.56 -4.43
N ALA A 68 -10.14 3.42 -3.18
CA ALA A 68 -10.93 2.71 -2.16
C ALA A 68 -12.28 3.41 -1.90
N ARG A 69 -12.29 4.75 -1.81
CA ARG A 69 -13.52 5.56 -1.61
C ARG A 69 -14.61 5.26 -2.62
N THR A 70 -14.23 5.00 -3.87
CA THR A 70 -15.14 4.71 -4.98
C THR A 70 -15.46 3.22 -5.14
N TRP A 71 -15.11 2.38 -4.16
CA TRP A 71 -15.30 0.94 -4.18
C TRP A 71 -14.61 0.23 -5.34
N ARG A 72 -13.63 0.89 -5.98
CA ARG A 72 -12.90 0.32 -7.14
C ARG A 72 -12.08 -0.90 -6.77
N SER A 73 -11.74 -1.66 -7.81
CA SER A 73 -10.95 -2.89 -7.67
C SER A 73 -9.49 -2.57 -7.34
N TYR A 74 -8.87 -3.42 -6.53
CA TYR A 74 -7.47 -3.27 -6.13
C TYR A 74 -6.51 -3.27 -7.33
N ARG A 75 -6.82 -4.04 -8.38
CA ARG A 75 -6.03 -4.09 -9.63
C ARG A 75 -5.91 -2.71 -10.29
N GLN A 76 -6.97 -1.91 -10.27
CA GLN A 76 -6.92 -0.55 -10.80
C GLN A 76 -5.96 0.32 -9.98
N ALA A 77 -6.00 0.24 -8.65
CA ALA A 77 -5.10 1.01 -7.80
C ALA A 77 -3.62 0.66 -8.08
N VAL A 78 -3.30 -0.63 -8.25
CA VAL A 78 -1.94 -1.06 -8.62
C VAL A 78 -1.54 -0.53 -9.99
N LEU A 79 -2.43 -0.59 -10.99
CA LEU A 79 -2.14 -0.06 -12.33
C LEU A 79 -1.86 1.45 -12.30
N TYR A 80 -2.64 2.21 -11.54
CA TYR A 80 -2.39 3.65 -11.36
C TYR A 80 -1.07 3.92 -10.61
N ALA A 81 -0.69 3.08 -9.65
CA ALA A 81 0.61 3.20 -8.98
C ALA A 81 1.79 2.92 -9.92
N LEU A 82 1.66 1.96 -10.86
CA LEU A 82 2.66 1.74 -11.92
C LEU A 82 2.82 2.98 -12.79
N LEU A 83 1.69 3.58 -13.21
CA LEU A 83 1.70 4.81 -14.01
C LEU A 83 2.34 5.97 -13.23
N LEU A 84 2.06 6.07 -11.94
CA LEU A 84 2.66 7.05 -11.05
C LEU A 84 4.18 6.84 -10.92
N GLY A 85 4.66 5.60 -10.89
CA GLY A 85 6.09 5.28 -10.96
C GLY A 85 6.76 5.82 -12.22
N CYS A 86 6.11 5.70 -13.38
CA CYS A 86 6.60 6.33 -14.61
C CYS A 86 6.69 7.85 -14.51
N VAL A 87 5.71 8.51 -13.88
CA VAL A 87 5.71 9.97 -13.68
C VAL A 87 6.81 10.41 -12.72
N VAL A 88 6.99 9.71 -11.59
CA VAL A 88 8.08 9.98 -10.65
C VAL A 88 9.44 9.82 -11.31
N ARG A 89 9.61 8.78 -12.14
CA ARG A 89 10.85 8.57 -12.91
C ARG A 89 11.09 9.70 -13.90
N PHE A 90 10.04 10.16 -14.57
CA PHE A 90 10.12 11.31 -15.47
C PHE A 90 10.58 12.58 -14.73
N PHE A 91 10.13 12.82 -13.50
CA PHE A 91 10.62 13.96 -12.70
C PHE A 91 12.09 13.82 -12.29
N HIS A 92 12.55 12.62 -11.94
CA HIS A 92 13.98 12.40 -11.67
C HIS A 92 14.86 12.71 -12.90
N PHE A 93 14.42 12.30 -14.09
CA PHE A 93 15.10 12.67 -15.33
C PHE A 93 15.02 14.18 -15.62
N ALA A 94 13.83 14.78 -15.54
CA ALA A 94 13.61 16.15 -15.98
C ALA A 94 14.18 17.22 -15.04
N LEU A 95 14.19 16.99 -13.73
CA LEU A 95 14.64 17.98 -12.74
C LEU A 95 16.09 17.79 -12.33
N PHE A 96 16.59 16.54 -12.36
CA PHE A 96 17.91 16.20 -11.82
C PHE A 96 18.84 15.53 -12.84
N GLU A 97 18.42 15.42 -14.10
CA GLU A 97 19.17 14.78 -15.18
C GLU A 97 19.53 13.31 -14.90
N GLY A 98 18.69 12.60 -14.12
CA GLY A 98 18.87 11.17 -13.82
C GLY A 98 18.64 10.26 -15.01
N THR A 99 19.07 9.00 -14.97
CA THR A 99 18.89 8.06 -16.10
C THR A 99 17.43 7.67 -16.28
N LEU A 100 16.87 7.88 -17.47
CA LEU A 100 15.45 7.57 -17.74
C LEU A 100 15.16 6.06 -17.69
N LEU A 101 16.06 5.24 -18.26
CA LEU A 101 15.88 3.80 -18.51
C LEU A 101 16.74 2.89 -17.59
N SER A 102 16.96 3.27 -16.33
CA SER A 102 17.50 2.30 -15.36
C SER A 102 16.37 1.43 -14.80
N LEU A 103 16.35 0.17 -15.24
CA LEU A 103 15.36 -0.81 -14.79
C LEU A 103 15.42 -1.01 -13.27
N HIS A 104 16.62 -0.97 -12.69
CA HIS A 104 16.82 -1.15 -11.25
C HIS A 104 16.07 -0.09 -10.43
N TYR A 105 16.35 1.20 -10.70
CA TYR A 105 15.75 2.30 -9.96
C TYR A 105 14.24 2.44 -10.24
N PHE A 106 13.82 2.12 -11.47
CA PHE A 106 12.39 2.07 -11.79
C PHE A 106 11.63 1.04 -10.95
N LEU A 107 12.19 -0.17 -10.76
CA LEU A 107 11.56 -1.20 -9.94
C LEU A 107 11.47 -0.78 -8.47
N THR A 108 12.53 -0.19 -7.91
CA THR A 108 12.54 0.22 -6.50
C THR A 108 11.54 1.35 -6.23
N ASP A 109 11.51 2.38 -7.07
CA ASP A 109 10.56 3.49 -6.94
C ASP A 109 9.13 2.99 -7.08
N THR A 110 8.87 2.19 -8.11
CA THR A 110 7.54 1.67 -8.38
C THR A 110 7.07 0.72 -7.28
N ALA A 111 7.93 -0.15 -6.76
CA ALA A 111 7.60 -1.04 -5.64
C ALA A 111 7.22 -0.23 -4.38
N PHE A 112 7.95 0.85 -4.10
CA PHE A 112 7.65 1.74 -2.99
C PHE A 112 6.30 2.44 -3.14
N LEU A 113 6.01 2.97 -4.33
CA LEU A 113 4.73 3.64 -4.63
C LEU A 113 3.55 2.66 -4.59
N VAL A 114 3.69 1.46 -5.16
CA VAL A 114 2.68 0.40 -5.07
C VAL A 114 2.40 0.01 -3.62
N ALA A 115 3.44 -0.06 -2.79
CA ALA A 115 3.28 -0.34 -1.37
C ALA A 115 2.47 0.75 -0.67
N LEU A 116 2.82 2.03 -0.87
CA LEU A 116 2.07 3.15 -0.27
C LEU A 116 0.63 3.27 -0.80
N THR A 117 0.40 3.06 -2.09
CA THR A 117 -0.95 3.01 -2.67
C THR A 117 -1.77 1.88 -2.05
N THR A 118 -1.16 0.71 -1.84
CA THR A 118 -1.83 -0.42 -1.19
C THR A 118 -2.20 -0.12 0.26
N LEU A 119 -1.30 0.51 1.02
CA LEU A 119 -1.58 0.90 2.40
C LEU A 119 -2.67 1.97 2.49
N GLY A 120 -2.63 2.99 1.63
CA GLY A 120 -3.67 4.01 1.55
C GLY A 120 -5.03 3.42 1.18
N PHE A 121 -5.05 2.50 0.20
CA PHE A 121 -6.26 1.77 -0.19
C PHE A 121 -6.82 0.94 0.97
N ARG A 122 -5.97 0.20 1.70
CA ARG A 122 -6.42 -0.61 2.84
C ARG A 122 -6.91 0.20 4.02
N ALA A 123 -6.26 1.32 4.34
CA ALA A 123 -6.71 2.20 5.42
C ALA A 123 -8.14 2.69 5.18
N GLU A 124 -8.42 3.13 3.95
CA GLU A 124 -9.75 3.58 3.56
C GLU A 124 -10.75 2.42 3.50
N ARG A 125 -10.37 1.24 2.98
CA ARG A 125 -11.24 0.06 3.03
C ARG A 125 -11.62 -0.33 4.45
N ALA A 126 -10.69 -0.28 5.41
CA ALA A 126 -10.98 -0.56 6.80
C ALA A 126 -11.97 0.47 7.40
N ASN A 127 -11.79 1.75 7.09
CA ASN A 127 -12.75 2.78 7.49
C ASN A 127 -14.13 2.52 6.89
N GLN A 128 -14.21 2.22 5.59
CA GLN A 128 -15.47 1.91 4.93
C GLN A 128 -16.20 0.72 5.55
N MET A 129 -15.49 -0.39 5.81
CA MET A 129 -16.09 -1.58 6.40
C MET A 129 -16.62 -1.31 7.81
N THR A 130 -15.88 -0.55 8.61
CA THR A 130 -16.27 -0.26 10.00
C THR A 130 -17.35 0.80 10.12
N THR A 131 -17.39 1.78 9.21
CA THR A 131 -18.44 2.82 9.19
C THR A 131 -19.72 2.33 8.52
N ARG A 132 -19.61 1.72 7.33
CA ARG A 132 -20.81 1.30 6.57
C ARG A 132 -21.34 -0.05 6.96
N TYR A 133 -20.51 -0.96 7.45
CA TYR A 133 -20.91 -2.31 7.85
C TYR A 133 -20.61 -2.57 9.33
N GLY A 134 -20.66 -1.50 10.14
CA GLY A 134 -20.31 -1.52 11.57
C GLY A 134 -21.13 -2.47 12.43
N TRP A 135 -22.28 -2.95 11.92
CA TRP A 135 -23.10 -3.96 12.59
C TRP A 135 -22.57 -5.39 12.43
N ILE A 136 -21.78 -5.67 11.38
CA ILE A 136 -21.10 -6.98 11.17
C ILE A 136 -19.63 -6.85 11.57
N TYR A 137 -18.96 -5.76 11.19
CA TYR A 137 -17.51 -5.62 11.35
C TYR A 137 -17.12 -4.53 12.35
N ARG A 138 -16.11 -4.81 13.17
CA ARG A 138 -15.44 -3.84 14.06
C ARG A 138 -14.00 -3.58 13.64
N ARG A 139 -13.50 -2.39 14.00
CA ARG A 139 -12.13 -1.98 13.67
C ARG A 139 -11.11 -2.86 14.39
N ALA A 140 -10.10 -3.31 13.65
CA ALA A 140 -8.98 -4.10 14.15
C ALA A 140 -7.67 -3.45 13.68
N GLY A 141 -7.46 -2.19 14.08
CA GLY A 141 -6.30 -1.39 13.70
C GLY A 141 -6.53 -0.41 12.54
N PRO A 142 -5.47 0.28 12.08
CA PRO A 142 -5.58 1.28 11.02
C PRO A 142 -5.88 0.69 9.63
N PHE A 143 -5.47 -0.55 9.37
CA PHE A 143 -5.57 -1.20 8.04
C PHE A 143 -6.46 -2.46 8.03
N GLY A 144 -7.15 -2.74 9.14
CA GLY A 144 -7.87 -3.99 9.35
C GLY A 144 -9.20 -3.84 10.09
N TRP A 145 -10.04 -4.85 9.92
CA TRP A 145 -11.34 -5.05 10.56
C TRP A 145 -11.51 -6.53 10.93
N ARG A 146 -12.42 -6.80 11.86
CA ARG A 146 -12.75 -8.15 12.34
C ARG A 146 -14.25 -8.26 12.54
N ASP A 147 -14.76 -9.48 12.58
CA ASP A 147 -16.18 -9.71 12.84
C ASP A 147 -16.56 -9.30 14.27
N THR A 148 -17.82 -8.92 14.43
CA THR A 148 -18.39 -8.57 15.73
C THR A 148 -18.57 -9.84 16.57
N PRO A 149 -17.97 -9.92 17.78
CA PRO A 149 -18.13 -11.08 18.66
C PRO A 149 -19.63 -11.32 18.94
N GLY A 150 -20.12 -12.49 18.54
CA GLY A 150 -21.52 -12.89 18.61
C GLY A 150 -22.08 -13.45 17.30
N GLN A 151 -21.64 -12.96 16.14
CA GLN A 151 -22.11 -13.47 14.83
C GLN A 151 -21.44 -14.79 14.44
N THR A 152 -20.14 -14.94 14.70
CA THR A 152 -19.36 -16.15 14.41
C THR A 152 -19.86 -17.40 15.18
N THR A 153 -20.42 -17.21 16.38
CA THR A 153 -20.90 -18.31 17.22
C THR A 153 -22.25 -18.86 16.74
N ALA A 154 -23.11 -18.00 16.18
CA ALA A 154 -24.46 -18.37 15.74
C ALA A 154 -24.46 -19.29 14.51
N GLU A 155 -23.55 -19.07 13.55
CA GLU A 155 -23.40 -19.92 12.37
C GLU A 155 -22.76 -21.29 12.66
N THR A 156 -22.03 -21.45 13.78
CA THR A 156 -21.41 -22.73 14.14
C THR A 156 -22.39 -23.69 14.83
N SER A 157 -23.55 -23.20 15.27
CA SER A 157 -24.57 -23.95 16.02
C SER A 157 -25.84 -24.32 15.22
N ALA A 158 -25.89 -23.98 13.92
CA ALA A 158 -26.98 -24.31 13.00
C ALA A 158 -26.53 -25.35 11.98
#